data_AF-A0A4Y2U0N5-F1
#
_entry.id   AF-A0A4Y2U0N5-F1
#
_cell.length_a   1.000
_cell.length_b   1.000
_cell.length_c   1.000
_cell.angle_alpha   90.00
_cell.angle_beta   90.00
_cell.angle_gamma   90.00
#
_symmetry.space_group_name_H-M   'P 1'
#
loop_
_entity.id
_entity.type
_entity.pdbx_description
1 polymer ?
#
loop_
_entity_poly.entity_id
_entity_poly.type
_entity_poly.pdbx_seq_one_letter_code
_entity_poly.pdbx_strand_id
1 'polypeptide(L)'
;MSVPDAFPRFEEMSAAFKEKDPLEIADMYKFYSEALAISSSDVEPRSLQQYCRTRARMSFWKAKRWIPESTKNCGLPPKPQSYLSLKI
;
A
#
# COMPACT_ATOMS: atom_id res chain seq x y z
N MET A 1 -17.09 3.94 3.29
CA MET A 1 -15.90 4.78 3.05
C MET A 1 -14.73 3.86 2.75
N SER A 2 -14.09 4.00 1.58
CA SER A 2 -12.81 3.33 1.29
C SER A 2 -11.74 3.97 2.18
N VAL A 3 -10.93 3.17 2.86
CA VAL A 3 -9.77 3.69 3.61
C VAL A 3 -8.62 3.79 2.61
N PRO A 4 -8.17 5.00 2.26
CA PRO A 4 -7.02 5.15 1.37
C PRO A 4 -5.79 4.50 2.03
N ASP A 5 -5.07 3.73 1.22
CA ASP A 5 -3.76 3.25 1.65
C ASP A 5 -2.83 4.46 1.79
N ALA A 6 -2.00 4.49 2.83
CA ALA A 6 -1.10 5.62 3.01
C ALA A 6 -0.10 5.70 1.86
N PHE A 7 0.20 6.91 1.43
CA PHE A 7 1.20 7.17 0.40
C PHE A 7 2.57 6.65 0.84
N PRO A 8 3.31 5.94 -0.02
CA PRO A 8 4.64 5.45 0.33
C PRO A 8 5.61 6.62 0.52
N ARG A 9 6.49 6.53 1.52
CA ARG A 9 7.55 7.52 1.69
C ARG A 9 8.62 7.37 0.61
N PHE A 10 9.39 8.43 0.38
CA PHE A 10 10.47 8.43 -0.63
C PHE A 10 11.48 7.31 -0.39
N GLU A 11 11.82 7.03 0.88
CA GLU A 11 12.75 5.96 1.24
C GLU A 11 12.18 4.58 0.90
N GLU A 12 10.87 4.41 1.00
CA GLU A 12 10.19 3.15 0.66
C GLU A 12 10.18 2.92 -0.86
N MET A 13 9.95 3.98 -1.64
CA MET A 13 10.10 3.93 -3.09
C MET A 13 11.55 3.65 -3.49
N SER A 14 12.51 4.34 -2.86
CA SER A 14 13.94 4.15 -3.11
C SER A 14 14.40 2.73 -2.81
N ALA A 15 13.95 2.14 -1.70
CA ALA A 15 14.24 0.75 -1.35
C ALA A 15 13.59 -0.25 -2.32
N ALA A 16 12.38 0.03 -2.79
CA ALA A 16 11.66 -0.84 -3.73
C ALA A 16 12.27 -0.80 -5.14
N PHE A 17 12.73 0.37 -5.57
CA PHE A 17 13.29 0.62 -6.90
C PHE A 17 14.81 0.82 -6.85
N LYS A 18 15.52 0.16 -5.94
CA LYS A 18 16.97 0.31 -5.72
C LYS A 18 17.86 0.12 -6.97
N GLU A 19 17.35 -0.52 -8.02
CA GLU A 19 18.04 -0.75 -9.30
C GLU A 19 17.85 0.40 -10.29
N LYS A 20 16.99 1.37 -9.98
CA LYS A 20 16.71 2.56 -10.78
C LYS A 20 17.60 3.72 -10.37
N ASP A 21 17.77 4.65 -11.30
CA ASP A 21 18.51 5.87 -11.03
C ASP A 21 17.79 6.69 -9.94
N PRO A 22 18.50 7.19 -8.91
CA PRO A 22 17.89 8.00 -7.86
C PRO A 22 17.11 9.22 -8.36
N LEU A 23 17.51 9.83 -9.48
CA LEU A 23 16.78 10.94 -10.11
C LEU A 23 15.45 10.47 -10.69
N GLU A 24 15.40 9.30 -11.34
CA GLU A 24 14.13 8.73 -11.82
C GLU A 24 13.16 8.45 -10.68
N ILE A 25 13.67 7.97 -9.53
CA ILE A 25 12.85 7.72 -8.34
C ILE A 25 12.34 9.04 -7.75
N ALA A 26 13.17 10.08 -7.71
CA ALA A 26 12.79 11.41 -7.24
C ALA A 26 11.72 12.05 -8.13
N ASP A 27 11.87 11.96 -9.45
CA ASP A 27 10.89 12.46 -10.42
C ASP A 27 9.57 11.72 -10.31
N MET A 28 9.60 10.39 -10.18
CA MET A 28 8.40 9.59 -9.91
C MET A 28 7.73 10.00 -8.61
N TYR A 29 8.49 10.11 -7.52
CA TYR A 29 7.95 10.48 -6.22
C TYR A 29 7.28 11.85 -6.27
N LYS A 30 7.96 12.84 -6.86
CA LYS A 30 7.45 14.19 -7.06
C LYS A 30 6.16 14.19 -7.88
N PHE A 31 6.16 13.48 -9.01
CA PHE A 31 4.99 13.36 -9.87
C PHE A 31 3.76 12.83 -9.11
N TYR A 32 3.93 11.74 -8.36
CA TYR A 32 2.81 11.14 -7.61
C TYR A 32 2.39 11.97 -6.39
N SER A 33 3.33 12.61 -5.70
CA SER A 33 3.01 13.47 -4.56
C SER A 33 2.23 14.71 -5.01
N GLU A 34 2.63 15.32 -6.13
CA GLU A 34 1.93 16.47 -6.72
C GLU A 34 0.52 16.08 -7.20
N ALA A 35 0.37 14.93 -7.87
CA ALA A 35 -0.93 14.45 -8.35
C ALA A 35 -1.93 14.20 -7.22
N LEU A 36 -1.45 13.85 -6.02
CA LEU A 36 -2.28 13.61 -4.85
C LEU A 36 -2.37 14.82 -3.90
N ALA A 37 -1.74 15.95 -4.26
CA ALA A 37 -1.60 17.13 -3.41
C ALA A 37 -1.03 16.80 -2.01
N ILE A 38 -0.13 15.81 -1.94
CA ILE A 38 0.52 15.36 -0.71
C ILE A 38 1.87 16.07 -0.61
N SER A 39 2.10 16.81 0.47
CA SER A 39 3.44 17.32 0.79
C SER A 39 4.25 16.26 1.54
N SER A 40 5.59 16.36 1.50
CA SER A 40 6.47 15.45 2.25
C SER A 40 6.24 15.49 3.76
N SER A 41 5.72 16.61 4.29
CA SER A 41 5.29 16.74 5.68
C SER A 41 3.93 16.07 5.98
N ASP A 42 3.12 15.75 4.97
CA ASP A 42 1.81 15.12 5.13
C ASP A 42 1.89 13.58 5.14
N VAL A 43 3.07 13.01 4.83
CA VAL A 43 3.25 11.56 4.78
C VAL A 43 3.44 10.99 6.19
N GLU A 44 2.33 10.88 6.90
CA GLU A 44 2.27 10.21 8.20
C GLU A 44 2.68 8.74 8.09
N PRO A 45 3.38 8.19 9.11
CA PRO A 45 3.64 6.76 9.18
C PRO A 45 2.33 5.97 9.07
N ARG A 46 2.34 4.89 8.30
CA ARG A 46 1.21 3.96 8.22
C ARG A 46 0.76 3.53 9.60
N SER A 47 -0.54 3.63 9.86
CA SER A 47 -1.12 2.98 11.02
C SER A 47 -0.83 1.48 10.98
N LEU A 48 -0.72 0.84 12.15
CA LEU A 48 -0.53 -0.60 12.23
C LEU A 48 -1.60 -1.36 11.43
N GLN A 49 -2.83 -0.84 11.40
CA GLN A 49 -3.92 -1.42 10.62
C GLN A 49 -3.65 -1.37 9.11
N GLN A 50 -3.23 -0.22 8.56
CA GLN A 50 -2.86 -0.10 7.14
C GLN A 50 -1.65 -0.98 6.81
N TYR A 51 -0.62 -1.00 7.67
CA TYR A 51 0.54 -1.85 7.46
C TYR A 51 0.17 -3.34 7.40
N CYS A 52 -0.63 -3.82 8.36
CA CYS A 52 -1.12 -5.20 8.38
C CYS A 52 -1.96 -5.51 7.13
N ARG A 53 -2.79 -4.57 6.67
CA ARG A 53 -3.58 -4.71 5.44
C ARG A 53 -2.67 -4.88 4.22
N THR A 54 -1.68 -4.00 4.04
CA THR A 54 -0.73 -4.08 2.93
C THR A 54 0.04 -5.40 2.98
N ARG A 55 0.54 -5.81 4.15
CA ARG A 55 1.28 -7.07 4.33
C ARG A 55 0.44 -8.30 3.98
N ALA A 56 -0.79 -8.37 4.46
CA ALA A 56 -1.68 -9.48 4.17
C ALA A 56 -2.04 -9.56 2.67
N ARG A 57 -2.35 -8.43 2.04
CA ARG A 57 -2.62 -8.36 0.59
C ARG A 57 -1.41 -8.75 -0.25
N MET A 58 -0.22 -8.31 0.15
CA MET A 58 1.05 -8.75 -0.45
C MET A 58 1.25 -10.26 -0.35
N SER A 59 0.92 -10.88 0.78
CA SER A 59 1.00 -12.34 0.92
C SER A 59 0.05 -13.07 -0.02
N PHE A 60 -1.19 -12.57 -0.20
CA PHE A 60 -2.12 -13.13 -1.21
C PHE A 60 -1.59 -12.96 -2.63
N TRP A 61 -1.05 -11.79 -2.95
CA TRP A 61 -0.45 -11.52 -4.26
C TRP A 61 0.72 -12.45 -4.57
N LYS A 62 1.66 -12.62 -3.63
CA LYS A 62 2.79 -13.56 -3.75
C LYS A 62 2.34 -15.01 -3.94
N ALA A 63 1.24 -15.38 -3.29
CA ALA A 63 0.62 -16.70 -3.45
C ALA A 63 -0.20 -16.83 -4.76
N LYS A 64 -0.22 -15.80 -5.63
CA LYS A 64 -1.03 -15.70 -6.85
C LYS A 64 -2.52 -15.90 -6.61
N ARG A 65 -3.01 -15.49 -5.44
CA ARG A 65 -4.43 -15.63 -5.07
C ARG A 65 -5.14 -14.29 -5.19
N TRP A 66 -6.33 -14.32 -5.78
CA TRP A 66 -7.18 -13.15 -5.91
C TRP A 66 -7.68 -12.68 -4.54
N ILE A 67 -7.49 -11.40 -4.21
CA ILE A 67 -7.68 -10.88 -2.84
C ILE A 67 -9.13 -11.09 -2.33
N PRO A 68 -10.19 -10.75 -3.10
CA PRO A 68 -11.57 -11.03 -2.70
C PRO A 68 -11.87 -12.50 -2.35
N GLU A 69 -11.41 -13.47 -3.15
CA GLU A 69 -11.59 -14.89 -2.84
C GLU A 69 -10.72 -15.32 -1.65
N SER A 70 -9.47 -14.86 -1.62
CA SER A 70 -8.49 -15.26 -0.60
C SER A 70 -8.89 -14.82 0.80
N THR A 71 -9.49 -13.62 0.89
CA THR A 71 -9.94 -13.04 2.15
C THR A 71 -11.12 -13.79 2.74
N LYS A 72 -12.08 -14.24 1.91
CA LYS A 72 -13.20 -15.10 2.33
C LYS A 72 -12.71 -16.45 2.88
N ASN A 73 -11.65 -17.00 2.30
CA ASN A 73 -11.10 -18.31 2.65
C ASN A 73 -10.07 -18.26 3.80
N CYS A 74 -9.79 -17.08 4.37
CA CYS A 74 -8.68 -16.90 5.31
C CYS A 74 -9.04 -17.21 6.79
N GLY A 75 -10.28 -17.61 7.08
CA GLY A 75 -10.75 -17.91 8.44
C GLY A 75 -10.83 -16.71 9.39
N LEU A 76 -10.64 -15.48 8.88
CA LEU A 76 -10.69 -14.26 9.67
C LEU A 76 -12.13 -13.87 10.03
N PRO A 77 -12.37 -13.12 11.11
CA PRO A 77 -13.69 -12.56 11.39
C PRO A 77 -14.17 -11.60 10.28
N PRO A 78 -15.50 -11.35 10.15
CA PRO A 78 -16.07 -10.56 9.04
C PRO A 78 -15.50 -9.14 8.89
N LYS A 79 -15.16 -8.49 10.00
CA LYS A 79 -14.64 -7.10 10.00
C LYS A 79 -13.24 -7.01 9.37
N PRO A 80 -12.22 -7.79 9.79
CA PRO A 80 -10.94 -7.89 9.09
C PRO A 80 -11.05 -8.36 7.64
N GLN A 81 -11.93 -9.32 7.34
CA GLN A 81 -12.15 -9.75 5.95
C GLN A 81 -12.57 -8.57 5.09
N SER A 82 -13.63 -7.86 5.50
CA SER A 82 -14.14 -6.68 4.79
C SER A 82 -13.05 -5.63 4.60
N TYR A 83 -12.25 -5.35 5.63
CA TYR A 83 -11.15 -4.39 5.56
C TYR A 83 -10.08 -4.81 4.53
N LEU A 84 -9.76 -6.10 4.42
CA LEU A 84 -8.79 -6.62 3.44
C LEU A 84 -9.35 -6.67 2.02
N SER A 85 -10.64 -6.95 1.85
CA SER A 85 -11.31 -7.10 0.55
C SER A 85 -11.66 -5.77 -0.13
N LEU A 86 -11.73 -4.66 0.61
CA LEU A 86 -12.09 -3.34 0.07
C LEU A 86 -11.18 -3.00 -1.13
N LYS A 87 -11.80 -2.86 -2.30
CA LYS A 87 -11.17 -2.39 -3.54
C LYS A 87 -10.67 -0.96 -3.34
N ILE A 88 -9.50 -0.69 -3.93
CA ILE A 88 -8.92 0.65 -4.04
C ILE A 88 -9.90 1.52 -4.83
#